data_AF-A0A1V3XJP1-F1
#
_entry.id   AF-A0A1V3XJP1-F1
#
_cell.length_a   1.000
_cell.length_b   1.000
_cell.length_c   1.000
_cell.angle_alpha   90.00
_cell.angle_beta   90.00
_cell.angle_gamma   90.00
#
_symmetry.space_group_name_H-M   'P 1'
#
loop_
_entity.id
_entity.type
_entity.pdbx_description
1 polymer ?
#
loop_
_entity_poly.entity_id
_entity_poly.type
_entity_poly.pdbx_seq_one_letter_code
_entity_poly.pdbx_strand_id
1 'polypeptide(L)'
;MPARRWAKTDATQQRILDAAVDVFATSGFNAATMADVVSRSGASIGSIYHHFGGKTELFVAIFDRMASAIEQRIKEASKQAAGETDRRRILALYVRAYLEAVWDHRRVAKLVSAGDRPPSSGTPGATA
;
A
#
# COMPACT_ATOMS: atom_id res chain seq x y z
N MET A 1 -30.39 -1.95 4.49
CA MET A 1 -29.55 -2.13 3.29
C MET A 1 -28.06 -2.11 3.69
N PRO A 2 -27.17 -2.91 3.08
CA PRO A 2 -26.13 -3.73 3.74
C PRO A 2 -24.81 -3.02 4.09
N ALA A 3 -24.86 -1.84 4.72
CA ALA A 3 -23.65 -1.10 5.11
C ALA A 3 -22.72 -1.85 6.08
N ARG A 4 -23.27 -2.79 6.87
CA ARG A 4 -22.53 -3.47 7.95
C ARG A 4 -21.57 -4.57 7.47
N ARG A 5 -21.81 -5.17 6.30
CA ARG A 5 -20.97 -6.27 5.78
C ARG A 5 -19.75 -5.73 5.06
N TRP A 6 -19.91 -4.69 4.24
CA TRP A 6 -18.81 -4.04 3.52
C TRP A 6 -17.86 -3.29 4.45
N ALA A 7 -18.36 -2.52 5.43
CA ALA A 7 -17.49 -1.85 6.41
C ALA A 7 -16.65 -2.82 7.27
N LYS A 8 -17.18 -4.02 7.55
CA LYS A 8 -16.44 -5.07 8.26
C LYS A 8 -15.38 -5.74 7.38
N THR A 9 -15.67 -5.89 6.09
CA THR A 9 -14.70 -6.39 5.09
C THR A 9 -13.55 -5.42 4.96
N ASP A 10 -13.83 -4.12 4.80
CA ASP A 10 -12.80 -3.08 4.67
C ASP A 10 -11.92 -3.00 5.93
N ALA A 11 -12.52 -3.03 7.13
CA ALA A 11 -11.77 -3.01 8.39
C ALA A 11 -10.91 -4.28 8.57
N THR A 12 -11.35 -5.43 8.08
CA THR A 12 -10.58 -6.67 8.14
C THR A 12 -9.43 -6.65 7.13
N GLN A 13 -9.68 -6.17 5.91
CA GLN A 13 -8.66 -5.98 4.89
C GLN A 13 -7.57 -5.01 5.37
N GLN A 14 -7.94 -3.88 5.98
CA GLN A 14 -6.99 -2.93 6.54
C GLN A 14 -6.11 -3.57 7.62
N ARG A 15 -6.70 -4.29 8.58
CA ARG A 15 -5.93 -5.00 9.62
C ARG A 15 -4.96 -6.04 9.04
N ILE A 16 -5.38 -6.78 8.01
CA ILE A 16 -4.52 -7.75 7.34
C ILE A 16 -3.34 -7.04 6.65
N LEU A 17 -3.61 -5.96 5.92
CA LEU A 17 -2.56 -5.19 5.24
C LEU A 17 -1.59 -4.55 6.22
N ASP A 18 -2.06 -4.02 7.35
CA ASP A 18 -1.18 -3.45 8.38
C ASP A 18 -0.29 -4.51 9.02
N ALA A 19 -0.86 -5.66 9.38
CA ALA A 19 -0.10 -6.79 9.88
C ALA A 19 0.94 -7.28 8.85
N ALA A 20 0.58 -7.33 7.57
CA ALA A 20 1.46 -7.76 6.50
C ALA A 20 2.63 -6.78 6.27
N VAL A 21 2.35 -5.47 6.24
CA VAL A 21 3.39 -4.43 6.23
C VAL A 21 4.36 -4.63 7.37
N ASP A 22 3.83 -4.91 8.56
CA ASP A 22 4.66 -5.06 9.73
C ASP A 22 5.58 -6.27 9.67
N VAL A 23 5.02 -7.42 9.27
CA VAL A 23 5.76 -8.67 9.12
C VAL A 23 6.84 -8.52 8.05
N PHE A 24 6.48 -8.02 6.86
CA PHE A 24 7.42 -7.85 5.76
C PHE A 24 8.51 -6.81 6.09
N ALA A 25 8.16 -5.71 6.76
CA ALA A 25 9.14 -4.70 7.16
C ALA A 25 10.09 -5.16 8.27
N THR A 26 9.74 -6.21 9.02
CA THR A 26 10.56 -6.75 10.11
C THR A 26 11.48 -7.86 9.62
N SER A 27 10.92 -8.83 8.88
CA SER A 27 11.63 -10.06 8.50
C SER A 27 12.09 -10.06 7.05
N GLY A 28 11.68 -9.06 6.26
CA GLY A 28 11.78 -9.13 4.80
C GLY A 28 10.63 -9.91 4.17
N PHE A 29 10.43 -9.74 2.86
CA PHE A 29 9.49 -10.53 2.09
C PHE A 29 9.89 -12.00 2.16
N ASN A 30 11.11 -12.39 1.81
CA ASN A 30 11.45 -13.80 1.64
C ASN A 30 11.27 -14.65 2.91
N ALA A 31 11.72 -14.16 4.07
CA ALA A 31 11.62 -14.90 5.34
C ALA A 31 10.24 -14.85 6.00
N ALA A 32 9.38 -13.89 5.65
CA ALA A 32 8.03 -13.79 6.19
C ALA A 32 7.13 -14.97 5.78
N THR A 33 6.21 -15.37 6.64
CA THR A 33 5.23 -16.42 6.34
C THR A 33 3.80 -15.92 6.45
N MET A 34 2.87 -16.63 5.80
CA MET A 34 1.43 -16.36 5.98
C MET A 34 0.98 -16.60 7.43
N ALA A 35 1.65 -17.50 8.15
CA ALA A 35 1.36 -17.76 9.56
C ALA A 35 1.70 -16.55 10.44
N ASP A 36 2.79 -15.84 10.15
CA ASP A 36 3.16 -14.60 10.86
C ASP A 36 2.08 -13.52 10.68
N VAL A 37 1.55 -13.40 9.45
CA VAL A 37 0.47 -12.45 9.13
C VAL A 37 -0.83 -12.84 9.83
N VAL A 38 -1.18 -14.13 9.86
CA VAL A 38 -2.35 -14.63 10.62
C VAL A 38 -2.21 -14.28 12.10
N SER A 39 -1.07 -14.60 12.70
CA SER A 39 -0.79 -14.35 14.11
C SER A 39 -0.93 -12.86 14.45
N ARG A 40 -0.41 -11.98 13.59
CA ARG A 40 -0.40 -10.54 13.83
C ARG A 40 -1.72 -9.83 13.50
N SER A 41 -2.45 -10.29 12.47
CA SER A 41 -3.71 -9.67 12.05
C SER A 41 -4.91 -10.11 12.89
N GLY A 42 -4.82 -11.28 13.53
CA GLY A 42 -5.96 -11.96 14.16
C GLY A 42 -7.03 -12.42 13.17
N ALA A 43 -6.74 -12.38 11.86
CA ALA A 43 -7.62 -12.93 10.82
C ALA A 43 -7.32 -14.41 10.61
N SER A 44 -8.32 -15.19 10.18
CA SER A 44 -8.09 -16.58 9.81
C SER A 44 -7.31 -16.67 8.51
N ILE A 45 -6.56 -17.76 8.35
CA ILE A 45 -5.83 -18.05 7.10
C ILE A 45 -6.77 -18.03 5.88
N GLY A 46 -7.96 -18.63 6.01
CA GLY A 46 -8.97 -18.64 4.95
C GLY A 46 -9.48 -17.24 4.59
N SER A 47 -9.60 -16.33 5.56
CA SER A 47 -9.99 -14.93 5.30
C SER A 47 -8.90 -14.20 4.53
N ILE A 48 -7.63 -14.40 4.86
CA ILE A 48 -6.52 -13.77 4.13
C ILE A 48 -6.47 -14.29 2.69
N TYR A 49 -6.55 -15.62 2.49
CA TYR A 49 -6.59 -16.20 1.15
C TYR A 49 -7.81 -15.75 0.34
N HIS A 50 -8.96 -15.58 0.98
CA HIS A 50 -10.15 -15.06 0.30
C HIS A 50 -9.99 -13.59 -0.13
N HIS A 51 -9.36 -12.75 0.69
CA HIS A 51 -9.22 -11.31 0.38
C HIS A 51 -8.06 -10.98 -0.55
N PHE A 52 -6.94 -11.67 -0.38
CA PHE A 52 -5.69 -11.33 -1.05
C PHE A 52 -5.10 -12.48 -1.82
N GLY A 53 -5.51 -13.73 -1.56
CA GLY A 53 -4.80 -14.89 -2.11
C GLY A 53 -3.54 -15.17 -1.30
N GLY A 54 -2.38 -15.15 -1.94
CA GLY A 54 -1.12 -15.55 -1.34
C GLY A 54 -0.28 -14.40 -0.80
N LYS A 55 0.95 -14.76 -0.39
CA LYS A 55 1.96 -13.84 0.12
C LYS A 55 2.38 -12.79 -0.93
N THR A 56 2.49 -13.19 -2.19
CA THR A 56 2.85 -12.30 -3.30
C THR A 56 1.74 -11.29 -3.58
N GLU A 57 0.50 -11.74 -3.66
CA GLU A 57 -0.65 -10.88 -3.92
C GLU A 57 -0.91 -9.93 -2.73
N LEU A 58 -0.69 -10.41 -1.50
CA LEU A 58 -0.72 -9.58 -0.31
C LEU A 58 0.37 -8.50 -0.33
N PHE A 59 1.56 -8.84 -0.83
CA PHE A 59 2.62 -7.86 -1.06
C PHE A 59 2.17 -6.84 -2.10
N VAL A 60 1.67 -7.25 -3.28
CA VAL A 60 1.15 -6.32 -4.30
C VAL A 60 0.07 -5.39 -3.75
N ALA A 61 -0.88 -5.92 -2.97
CA ALA A 61 -1.96 -5.13 -2.37
C ALA A 61 -1.46 -4.02 -1.41
N ILE A 62 -0.32 -4.24 -0.74
CA ILE A 62 0.33 -3.19 0.08
C ILE A 62 0.82 -2.03 -0.80
N PHE A 63 1.36 -2.34 -1.98
CA PHE A 63 1.88 -1.33 -2.92
C PHE A 63 0.73 -0.57 -3.56
N ASP A 64 -0.33 -1.28 -3.97
CA ASP A 64 -1.54 -0.65 -4.52
C ASP A 64 -2.18 0.31 -3.51
N ARG A 65 -2.17 -0.06 -2.22
CA ARG A 65 -2.60 0.84 -1.13
C ARG A 65 -1.75 2.10 -1.05
N MET A 66 -0.42 1.98 -1.14
CA MET A 66 0.49 3.12 -1.11
C MET A 66 0.33 4.00 -2.37
N ALA A 67 0.23 3.39 -3.55
CA ALA A 67 0.00 4.09 -4.81
C ALA A 67 -1.31 4.88 -4.77
N SER A 68 -2.40 4.24 -4.30
CA SER A 68 -3.69 4.90 -4.10
C SER A 68 -3.59 6.10 -3.15
N ALA A 69 -2.84 5.99 -2.05
CA ALA A 69 -2.65 7.11 -1.13
C ALA A 69 -1.88 8.28 -1.76
N ILE A 70 -0.85 7.99 -2.56
CA ILE A 70 -0.12 9.00 -3.34
C ILE A 70 -1.05 9.68 -4.34
N GLU A 71 -1.83 8.91 -5.11
CA GLU A 71 -2.79 9.45 -6.08
C GLU A 71 -3.81 10.37 -5.43
N GLN A 72 -4.35 9.98 -4.27
CA GLN A 72 -5.30 10.83 -3.53
C GLN A 72 -4.65 12.14 -3.08
N ARG A 73 -3.44 12.09 -2.51
CA ARG A 73 -2.73 13.32 -2.12
C ARG A 73 -2.41 14.22 -3.32
N ILE A 74 -2.03 13.65 -4.46
CA ILE A 74 -1.78 14.40 -5.70
C ILE A 74 -3.08 15.03 -6.23
N LYS A 75 -4.22 14.33 -6.13
CA LYS A 75 -5.53 14.90 -6.48
C LYS A 75 -5.87 16.10 -5.60
N GLU A 76 -5.65 16.01 -4.30
CA GLU A 76 -5.86 17.14 -3.39
C GLU A 76 -4.90 18.30 -3.67
N ALA A 77 -3.63 18.02 -3.94
CA ALA A 77 -2.67 19.04 -4.35
C ALA A 77 -3.07 19.74 -5.65
N SER A 78 -3.61 18.99 -6.61
CA SER A 78 -4.14 19.54 -7.87
C SER A 78 -5.29 20.50 -7.65
N LYS A 79 -6.20 20.19 -6.70
CA LYS A 79 -7.28 21.11 -6.31
C LYS A 79 -6.73 22.37 -5.65
N GLN A 80 -5.70 22.26 -4.82
CA GLN A 80 -5.05 23.41 -4.18
C GLN A 80 -4.27 24.28 -5.15
N ALA A 81 -3.69 23.68 -6.18
CA ALA A 81 -2.99 24.37 -7.26
C ALA A 81 -3.95 24.97 -8.29
N ALA A 82 -5.27 24.72 -8.20
CA ALA A 82 -6.23 25.26 -9.15
C ALA A 82 -6.26 26.79 -9.09
N GLY A 83 -5.97 27.44 -10.21
CA GLY A 83 -5.88 28.90 -10.30
C GLY A 83 -4.52 29.49 -9.88
N GLU A 84 -3.58 28.66 -9.43
CA GLU A 84 -2.19 29.08 -9.21
C GLU A 84 -1.47 29.20 -10.57
N THR A 85 -0.64 30.22 -10.72
CA THR A 85 0.15 30.48 -11.94
C THR A 85 1.65 30.45 -11.69
N ASP A 86 2.09 30.58 -10.43
CA ASP A 86 3.49 30.42 -10.07
C ASP A 86 3.90 28.94 -10.14
N ARG A 87 4.72 28.62 -11.15
CA ARG A 87 5.26 27.27 -11.38
C ARG A 87 6.03 26.71 -10.19
N ARG A 88 6.76 27.55 -9.43
CA ARG A 88 7.52 27.09 -8.25
C ARG A 88 6.56 26.67 -7.15
N ARG A 89 5.46 27.40 -6.99
CA ARG A 89 4.43 27.12 -5.99
C ARG A 89 3.64 25.86 -6.34
N ILE A 90 3.28 25.69 -7.62
CA ILE A 90 2.67 24.45 -8.14
C ILE A 90 3.59 23.25 -7.86
N LEU A 91 4.87 23.34 -8.24
CA LEU A 91 5.84 22.27 -7.99
C LEU A 91 5.96 21.95 -6.50
N ALA A 92 6.05 22.97 -5.64
CA ALA A 92 6.14 22.79 -4.20
C ALA A 92 4.93 22.06 -3.61
N LEU A 93 3.71 22.33 -4.11
CA LEU A 93 2.48 21.63 -3.68
C LEU A 93 2.54 20.14 -4.04
N TYR A 94 2.89 19.81 -5.28
CA TYR A 94 2.99 18.41 -5.72
C TYR A 94 4.11 17.65 -4.99
N VAL A 95 5.30 18.26 -4.87
CA VAL A 95 6.44 17.64 -4.18
C VAL A 95 6.10 17.40 -2.71
N ARG A 96 5.49 18.38 -2.03
CA ARG A 96 5.02 18.21 -0.66
C ARG A 96 4.04 17.06 -0.53
N ALA A 97 3.00 17.03 -1.37
CA ALA A 97 1.97 16.00 -1.34
C ALA A 97 2.56 14.59 -1.54
N TYR A 98 3.49 14.45 -2.48
CA TYR A 98 4.20 13.20 -2.71
C TYR A 98 5.06 12.78 -1.50
N LEU A 99 5.88 13.69 -0.98
CA LEU A 99 6.77 13.41 0.15
C LEU A 99 5.98 13.04 1.42
N GLU A 100 4.87 13.73 1.69
CA GLU A 100 4.00 13.40 2.81
C GLU A 100 3.34 12.03 2.66
N ALA A 101 2.85 11.67 1.46
CA ALA A 101 2.32 10.33 1.20
C ALA A 101 3.37 9.25 1.43
N VAL A 102 4.58 9.45 0.91
CA VAL A 102 5.70 8.50 1.11
C VAL A 102 6.10 8.41 2.58
N TRP A 103 6.09 9.53 3.31
CA TRP A 103 6.43 9.58 4.73
C TRP A 103 5.42 8.81 5.60
N ASP A 104 4.13 9.01 5.35
CA ASP A 104 3.07 8.28 6.06
C ASP A 104 3.18 6.76 5.83
N HIS A 105 3.59 6.38 4.62
CA HIS A 105 3.80 4.99 4.23
C HIS A 105 5.27 4.54 4.27
N ARG A 106 6.13 5.20 5.05
CA ARG A 106 7.59 4.98 5.08
C ARG A 106 8.03 3.53 5.31
N ARG A 107 7.22 2.73 6.02
CA ARG A 107 7.52 1.31 6.25
C ARG A 107 7.40 0.48 4.97
N VAL A 108 6.41 0.82 4.14
CA VAL A 108 6.26 0.25 2.80
C VAL A 108 7.38 0.75 1.91
N ALA A 109 7.65 2.06 1.92
CA ALA A 109 8.75 2.64 1.12
C ALA A 109 10.10 1.98 1.41
N LYS A 110 10.43 1.73 2.69
CA LYS A 110 11.64 0.99 3.09
C LYS A 110 11.69 -0.43 2.53
N LEU A 111 10.56 -1.14 2.50
CA LEU A 111 10.45 -2.48 1.93
C LEU A 111 10.83 -2.48 0.44
N VAL A 112 10.35 -1.48 -0.30
CA VAL A 112 10.64 -1.30 -1.73
C VAL A 112 12.12 -1.05 -1.96
N SER A 113 12.74 -0.19 -1.15
CA SER A 113 14.14 0.21 -1.26
C SER A 113 15.12 -0.90 -0.84
N ALA A 114 14.71 -1.83 0.01
CA ALA A 114 15.56 -2.91 0.52
C ALA A 114 15.86 -4.02 -0.53
N GLY A 115 15.21 -4.00 -1.69
CA GLY A 115 15.43 -4.97 -2.77
C GLY A 115 14.82 -6.37 -2.54
N ASP A 116 14.34 -6.65 -1.33
CA ASP A 116 13.64 -7.89 -0.97
C ASP A 116 12.18 -7.85 -1.45
N ARG A 117 12.01 -8.21 -2.72
CA ARG A 117 10.72 -8.21 -3.43
C ARG A 117 10.37 -9.63 -3.90
N PRO A 118 9.09 -9.93 -4.15
CA PRO A 118 8.70 -11.18 -4.79
C PRO A 118 9.48 -11.39 -6.10
N PRO A 119 9.83 -12.65 -6.44
CA PRO A 119 10.32 -12.95 -7.79
C PRO A 119 9.29 -12.45 -8.79
N SER A 120 9.76 -11.70 -9.79
CA SER A 120 8.93 -10.88 -10.70
C SER A 120 7.59 -11.53 -11.03
N SER A 121 6.52 -11.12 -10.35
CA SER A 121 5.18 -11.19 -10.90
C SER A 121 5.17 -10.16 -12.02
N GLY A 122 5.42 -10.63 -13.25
CA GLY A 122 5.75 -9.80 -14.40
C GLY A 122 4.92 -8.53 -14.46
N THR A 123 5.59 -7.39 -14.50
CA THR A 123 5.02 -6.14 -15.02
C THR A 123 4.48 -6.42 -16.42
N PRO A 124 3.16 -6.36 -16.68
CA PRO A 124 2.67 -6.21 -18.03
C PRO A 124 2.89 -4.74 -18.39
N GLY A 125 3.90 -4.46 -19.22
CA GLY A 125 4.07 -3.15 -19.84
C GLY A 125 5.34 -2.42 -19.43
N ALA A 126 6.49 -2.91 -19.89
CA ALA A 126 7.69 -2.09 -20.07
C ALA A 126 8.58 -2.68 -21.18
N THR A 127 8.03 -2.82 -22.40
CA THR A 127 8.83 -2.87 -23.65
C THR A 127 7.95 -2.49 -24.83
N ALA A 128 8.49 -1.57 -25.64
CA ALA A 128 8.02 -1.01 -26.91
C ALA A 128 7.00 0.13 -26.81
#